data_AF-A0A840V209-F1
#
_entry.id   AF-A0A840V209-F1
#
_cell.length_a   1.000
_cell.length_b   1.000
_cell.length_c   1.000
_cell.angle_alpha   90.00
_cell.angle_beta   90.00
_cell.angle_gamma   90.00
#
_symmetry.space_group_name_H-M   'P 1'
#
loop_
_entity.id
_entity.type
_entity.pdbx_description
1 polymer ?
#
loop_
_entity_poly.entity_id
_entity_poly.type
_entity_poly.pdbx_seq_one_letter_code
_entity_poly.pdbx_strand_id
1 'polypeptide(L)'
;MSALPERRKSAEELAKLRASLGIDGDAPPPPDLKHQAPPPPLARKPDGKKESPSAPAASKKAGVKKTAAKKAAKAGEPASKAARGPSAPSASAVLEAEEGRSAAQTPKVVRSLKKSEQGPIRQAKVPVANGEGALPARRHTEEELRRFRLGESNPADLPAAQLAKLTAAWWVIAPLYAVGVVGLILSFSMEQQAKTQMTGTLARLALRPNAPQWFFSPLAVGSGIMLLGAGWIAWKRTRSAHHAGFMTILAILFVTFGILHFFPELHGS
;
A
#
# COMPACT_ATOMS: atom_id res chain seq x y z
N MET A 1 13.40 9.34 2.37
CA MET A 1 12.09 9.98 2.11
C MET A 1 12.23 11.45 2.43
N SER A 2 12.26 12.30 1.41
CA SER A 2 12.39 13.75 1.59
C SER A 2 11.11 14.28 2.23
N ALA A 3 11.25 14.96 3.36
CA ALA A 3 10.15 15.71 3.96
C ALA A 3 9.63 16.71 2.91
N LEU A 4 8.38 16.52 2.49
CA LEU A 4 7.70 17.49 1.62
C LEU A 4 7.68 18.82 2.37
N PRO A 5 8.18 19.92 1.79
CA PRO A 5 8.16 21.21 2.43
C PRO A 5 6.70 21.64 2.59
N GLU A 6 6.18 21.61 3.81
CA GLU A 6 4.93 22.26 4.20
C GLU A 6 5.10 23.77 4.10
N ARG A 7 5.20 24.30 2.88
CA ARG A 7 5.04 25.73 2.63
C ARG A 7 3.57 26.05 2.86
N ARG A 8 3.25 26.48 4.07
CA ARG A 8 1.99 27.16 4.37
C ARG A 8 1.93 28.39 3.48
N LYS A 9 1.06 28.37 2.46
CA LYS A 9 0.78 29.52 1.60
C LYS A 9 0.33 30.67 2.49
N SER A 10 0.89 31.85 2.29
CA SER A 10 0.50 33.04 3.05
C SER A 10 -0.95 33.41 2.73
N ALA A 11 -1.61 34.12 3.65
CA ALA A 11 -3.00 34.55 3.47
C ALA A 11 -3.19 35.38 2.18
N GLU A 12 -2.16 36.10 1.76
CA GLU A 12 -2.14 36.89 0.52
C GLU A 12 -2.09 36.02 -0.74
N GLU A 13 -1.34 34.92 -0.76
CA GLU A 13 -1.34 33.98 -1.89
C GLU A 13 -2.69 33.27 -2.04
N LEU A 14 -3.34 32.95 -0.92
CA LEU A 14 -4.69 32.39 -0.93
C LEU A 14 -5.72 33.39 -1.46
N ALA A 15 -5.59 34.68 -1.13
CA ALA A 15 -6.43 35.72 -1.69
C ALA A 15 -6.22 35.86 -3.22
N LYS A 16 -4.96 35.82 -3.69
CA LYS A 16 -4.64 35.85 -5.12
C LYS A 16 -5.19 34.64 -5.87
N LEU A 17 -5.15 33.45 -5.27
CA LEU A 17 -5.74 32.24 -5.86
C LEU A 17 -7.27 32.33 -5.96
N ARG A 18 -7.94 32.88 -4.95
CA ARG A 18 -9.40 33.12 -4.99
C ARG A 18 -9.78 34.12 -6.07
N ALA A 19 -9.01 35.21 -6.21
CA ALA A 19 -9.20 36.18 -7.28
C ALA A 19 -8.99 35.54 -8.67
N SER A 20 -7.97 34.69 -8.84
CA SER A 20 -7.75 33.99 -10.12
C SER A 20 -8.83 32.96 -10.48
N LEU A 21 -9.56 32.46 -9.48
CA LEU A 21 -10.66 31.51 -9.66
C LEU A 21 -12.02 32.19 -9.90
N GLY A 22 -12.05 33.53 -10.00
CA GLY A 22 -13.29 34.29 -10.22
C GLY A 22 -14.26 34.21 -9.06
N ILE A 23 -13.78 33.90 -7.85
CA ILE A 23 -14.58 33.97 -6.63
C ILE A 23 -14.46 35.40 -6.12
N ASP A 24 -15.27 36.29 -6.69
CA ASP A 24 -15.35 37.69 -6.26
C ASP A 24 -15.78 37.74 -4.79
N GLY A 25 -14.87 38.22 -3.96
CA GLY A 25 -14.97 38.19 -2.50
C GLY A 25 -15.90 39.27 -1.97
N ASP A 26 -17.21 39.05 -2.04
CA ASP A 26 -18.21 39.81 -1.28
C ASP A 26 -18.40 39.24 0.15
N ALA A 27 -17.38 38.56 0.68
CA ALA A 27 -17.39 38.19 2.09
C ALA A 27 -17.20 39.46 2.93
N PRO A 28 -18.15 39.84 3.80
CA PRO A 28 -18.01 41.01 4.66
C PRO A 28 -16.73 40.87 5.49
N PRO A 29 -15.98 41.98 5.70
CA PRO A 29 -14.75 41.94 6.47
C PRO A 29 -15.03 41.29 7.83
N PRO A 30 -14.19 40.35 8.29
CA PRO A 30 -14.35 39.80 9.62
C PRO A 30 -14.35 40.96 10.63
N PRO A 31 -15.29 40.99 11.59
CA PRO A 31 -15.35 42.05 12.57
C PRO A 31 -13.99 42.19 13.26
N ASP A 32 -13.53 43.44 13.35
CA ASP A 32 -12.23 43.87 13.87
C ASP A 32 -11.94 43.15 15.21
N LEU A 33 -11.13 42.08 15.16
CA LEU A 33 -10.69 41.29 16.32
C LEU A 33 -9.61 42.04 17.13
N LYS A 34 -9.79 43.35 17.35
CA LYS A 34 -8.82 44.20 18.06
C LYS A 34 -8.87 44.09 19.58
N HIS A 35 -9.80 43.33 20.16
CA HIS A 35 -9.93 43.20 21.63
C HIS A 35 -10.09 41.76 22.11
N GLN A 36 -9.26 40.83 21.64
CA GLN A 36 -9.06 39.58 22.39
C GLN A 36 -7.83 39.74 23.28
N ALA A 37 -8.08 40.11 24.54
CA ALA A 37 -7.08 40.13 25.58
C ALA A 37 -6.37 38.77 25.64
N PRO A 38 -5.04 38.73 25.88
CA PRO A 38 -4.30 37.49 25.99
C PRO A 38 -4.94 36.61 27.07
N PRO A 39 -5.16 35.31 26.81
CA PRO A 39 -5.68 34.41 27.82
C PRO A 39 -4.74 34.39 29.03
N PRO A 40 -5.28 34.33 30.26
CA PRO A 40 -4.46 34.30 31.47
C PRO A 40 -3.48 33.11 31.43
N PRO A 41 -2.25 33.29 31.92
CA PRO A 41 -1.26 32.21 31.97
C PRO A 41 -1.84 31.04 32.75
N LEU A 42 -1.98 29.89 32.07
CA LEU A 42 -2.39 28.64 32.70
C LEU A 42 -1.42 28.33 33.84
N ALA A 43 -1.97 28.26 35.06
CA ALA A 43 -1.24 27.85 36.24
C ALA A 43 -0.54 26.51 35.98
N ARG A 44 0.79 26.52 36.10
CA ARG A 44 1.63 25.31 36.07
C ARG A 44 1.12 24.37 37.15
N LYS A 45 0.63 23.19 36.75
CA LYS A 45 0.45 22.07 37.68
C LYS A 45 1.82 21.71 38.29
N PRO A 46 1.91 21.47 39.61
CA PRO A 46 3.14 21.05 40.24
C PRO A 46 3.57 19.69 39.69
N ASP A 47 4.82 19.62 39.26
CA ASP A 47 5.48 18.40 38.78
C ASP A 47 5.44 17.32 39.86
N GLY A 48 4.69 16.27 39.55
CA GLY A 48 4.69 15.03 40.32
C GLY A 48 6.05 14.35 40.18
N LYS A 49 6.87 14.55 41.21
CA LYS A 49 8.02 13.74 41.62
C LYS A 49 7.76 12.25 41.31
N LYS A 50 8.43 11.71 40.28
CA LYS A 50 8.59 10.27 40.09
C LYS A 50 10.05 9.91 40.19
N GLU A 51 10.29 9.03 41.13
CA GLU A 51 11.56 8.49 41.59
C GLU A 51 12.34 7.82 40.46
N SER A 52 13.64 8.10 40.43
CA SER A 52 14.65 7.25 39.80
C SER A 52 14.65 5.87 40.44
N PRO A 53 14.71 4.78 39.65
CA PRO A 53 15.37 3.57 40.08
C PRO A 53 16.83 3.57 39.59
N SER A 54 17.67 3.24 40.56
CA SER A 54 19.11 2.99 40.54
C SER A 54 19.64 2.17 39.36
N ALA A 55 20.84 2.56 38.94
CA ALA A 55 21.78 1.74 38.20
C ALA A 55 22.14 0.42 38.94
N PRO A 56 22.59 -0.61 38.20
CA PRO A 56 23.62 -1.50 38.69
C PRO A 56 24.92 -1.32 37.89
N ALA A 57 25.99 -1.11 38.64
CA ALA A 57 27.35 -1.07 38.17
C ALA A 57 27.90 -2.48 37.88
N ALA A 58 28.67 -2.54 36.78
CA ALA A 58 29.89 -3.33 36.57
C ALA A 58 29.90 -4.86 36.81
N SER A 59 30.17 -5.61 35.74
CA SER A 59 31.17 -6.67 35.79
C SER A 59 31.94 -6.79 34.47
N LYS A 60 33.26 -6.69 34.59
CA LYS A 60 34.27 -6.85 33.55
C LYS A 60 34.50 -8.34 33.26
N LYS A 61 34.79 -8.67 32.01
CA LYS A 61 35.79 -9.66 31.55
C LYS A 61 35.83 -9.60 30.01
N ALA A 62 36.83 -8.93 29.44
CA ALA A 62 38.14 -9.48 29.11
C ALA A 62 38.07 -10.57 28.02
N GLY A 63 38.58 -10.25 26.83
CA GLY A 63 39.38 -11.20 26.07
C GLY A 63 39.03 -11.40 24.59
N VAL A 64 40.05 -11.13 23.76
CA VAL A 64 40.54 -11.99 22.67
C VAL A 64 40.32 -11.51 21.22
N LYS A 65 41.43 -10.92 20.72
CA LYS A 65 42.12 -11.08 19.42
C LYS A 65 41.55 -10.49 18.11
N LYS A 66 42.25 -9.42 17.71
CA LYS A 66 42.89 -9.18 16.39
C LYS A 66 42.94 -10.38 15.42
N THR A 67 42.52 -10.13 14.18
CA THR A 67 43.28 -10.35 12.92
C THR A 67 42.67 -9.38 11.89
N ALA A 68 43.33 -8.29 11.47
CA ALA A 68 44.48 -8.17 10.57
C ALA A 68 44.24 -8.75 9.16
N ALA A 69 43.80 -7.85 8.28
CA ALA A 69 44.23 -7.64 6.89
C ALA A 69 44.78 -8.83 6.08
N LYS A 70 44.15 -9.09 4.92
CA LYS A 70 44.89 -9.50 3.72
C LYS A 70 44.48 -8.66 2.51
N LYS A 71 45.52 -8.05 1.96
CA LYS A 71 45.66 -7.14 0.82
C LYS A 71 45.82 -7.93 -0.49
N ALA A 72 45.71 -7.19 -1.60
CA ALA A 72 46.16 -7.44 -2.97
C ALA A 72 45.05 -8.00 -3.90
N ALA A 73 44.46 -7.16 -4.77
CA ALA A 73 45.03 -6.59 -5.99
C ALA A 73 45.32 -7.65 -7.07
N LYS A 74 44.51 -7.64 -8.13
CA LYS A 74 45.00 -7.96 -9.47
C LYS A 74 44.28 -7.10 -10.50
N ALA A 75 45.01 -6.08 -10.92
CA ALA A 75 44.78 -5.35 -12.17
C ALA A 75 45.03 -6.29 -13.35
N GLY A 76 44.28 -6.09 -14.42
CA GLY A 76 44.41 -6.81 -15.68
C GLY A 76 43.46 -6.24 -16.73
N GLU A 77 43.78 -5.06 -17.25
CA GLU A 77 43.43 -4.58 -18.60
C GLU A 77 44.72 -4.72 -19.47
N PRO A 78 44.72 -4.60 -20.82
CA PRO A 78 43.61 -4.45 -21.78
C PRO A 78 43.77 -5.28 -23.10
N ALA A 79 42.80 -5.08 -24.00
CA ALA A 79 42.91 -5.09 -25.47
C ALA A 79 42.79 -6.40 -26.29
N SER A 80 41.68 -6.50 -27.03
CA SER A 80 41.60 -6.80 -28.48
C SER A 80 40.15 -6.56 -28.93
N LYS A 81 39.77 -5.45 -29.57
CA LYS A 81 39.99 -4.97 -30.94
C LYS A 81 39.29 -5.81 -32.03
N ALA A 82 38.51 -5.08 -32.84
CA ALA A 82 37.85 -5.42 -34.12
C ALA A 82 36.47 -6.12 -34.01
N ALA A 83 35.41 -5.75 -34.72
CA ALA A 83 35.18 -4.68 -35.70
C ALA A 83 33.66 -4.62 -36.02
N ARG A 84 33.18 -3.42 -36.42
CA ARG A 84 32.09 -3.12 -37.41
C ARG A 84 30.72 -3.80 -37.19
N GLY A 85 29.58 -3.13 -37.17
CA GLY A 85 29.16 -1.79 -37.57
C GLY A 85 27.63 -1.65 -37.36
N PRO A 86 27.03 -0.49 -37.67
CA PRO A 86 25.65 -0.16 -37.33
C PRO A 86 24.68 -0.69 -38.39
N SER A 87 23.57 -1.31 -37.95
CA SER A 87 22.41 -1.55 -38.80
C SER A 87 21.11 -1.35 -38.03
N ALA A 88 20.62 -0.12 -38.12
CA ALA A 88 19.21 0.21 -38.23
C ALA A 88 19.11 1.19 -39.41
N PRO A 89 17.96 1.38 -40.08
CA PRO A 89 16.64 0.82 -39.81
C PRO A 89 16.04 0.09 -41.05
N SER A 90 15.14 -0.87 -40.84
CA SER A 90 14.20 -1.28 -41.89
C SER A 90 12.79 -0.98 -41.44
N ALA A 91 12.24 0.08 -42.02
CA ALA A 91 10.85 0.42 -42.03
C ALA A 91 10.14 -0.43 -43.09
N SER A 92 9.10 -1.16 -42.69
CA SER A 92 7.99 -1.67 -43.51
C SER A 92 6.89 -2.02 -42.52
N ALA A 93 5.89 -1.16 -42.30
CA ALA A 93 4.71 -0.94 -43.17
C ALA A 93 3.73 -2.13 -43.15
N VAL A 94 2.84 -2.15 -42.15
CA VAL A 94 1.44 -2.62 -42.17
C VAL A 94 0.78 -1.87 -40.99
N LEU A 95 0.05 -0.76 -41.14
CA LEU A 95 -1.22 -0.54 -41.84
C LEU A 95 -2.23 -1.69 -41.63
N GLU A 96 -2.71 -1.84 -40.40
CA GLU A 96 -4.13 -2.17 -40.20
C GLU A 96 -4.73 -1.20 -39.18
N ALA A 97 -5.58 -0.33 -39.74
CA ALA A 97 -6.49 0.52 -39.03
C ALA A 97 -7.66 -0.33 -38.54
N GLU A 98 -7.66 -0.70 -37.26
CA GLU A 98 -8.91 -1.03 -36.57
C GLU A 98 -9.41 0.26 -35.89
N GLU A 99 -10.04 1.07 -36.75
CA GLU A 99 -10.91 2.18 -36.41
C GLU A 99 -12.20 1.63 -35.78
N GLY A 100 -12.05 1.02 -34.60
CA GLY A 100 -13.13 0.42 -33.81
C GLY A 100 -13.80 1.44 -32.90
N ARG A 101 -14.60 2.33 -33.49
CA ARG A 101 -15.77 3.00 -32.90
C ARG A 101 -15.64 3.38 -31.42
N SER A 102 -15.09 4.57 -31.19
CA SER A 102 -15.42 5.39 -30.01
C SER A 102 -16.92 5.73 -30.07
N ALA A 103 -17.75 4.85 -29.51
CA ALA A 103 -19.14 5.14 -29.26
C ALA A 103 -19.19 6.25 -28.21
N ALA A 104 -19.49 7.46 -28.68
CA ALA A 104 -19.84 8.61 -27.87
C ALA A 104 -20.85 8.17 -26.80
N GLN A 105 -20.38 8.00 -25.57
CA GLN A 105 -21.25 7.84 -24.42
C GLN A 105 -21.98 9.16 -24.24
N THR A 106 -23.19 9.23 -24.79
CA THR A 106 -24.11 10.34 -24.53
C THR A 106 -24.25 10.49 -23.02
N PRO A 107 -24.07 11.70 -22.46
CA PRO A 107 -24.20 11.93 -21.04
C PRO A 107 -25.59 11.47 -20.59
N LYS A 108 -25.61 10.48 -19.70
CA LYS A 108 -26.84 9.94 -19.11
C LYS A 108 -27.51 11.09 -18.35
N VAL A 109 -28.55 11.67 -18.94
CA VAL A 109 -29.38 12.70 -18.31
C VAL A 109 -30.01 12.06 -17.07
N VAL A 110 -29.41 12.31 -15.91
CA VAL A 110 -29.98 11.94 -14.62
C VAL A 110 -31.21 12.81 -14.47
N ARG A 111 -32.34 12.23 -14.83
CA ARG A 111 -33.69 12.77 -14.66
C ARG A 111 -33.77 13.26 -13.23
N SER A 112 -33.81 14.58 -13.06
CA SER A 112 -33.99 15.23 -11.77
C SER A 112 -35.25 14.63 -11.16
N LEU A 113 -35.03 13.76 -10.18
CA LEU A 113 -36.08 13.19 -9.35
C LEU A 113 -36.72 14.39 -8.67
N LYS A 114 -37.86 14.81 -9.23
CA LYS A 114 -38.70 15.91 -8.80
C LYS A 114 -38.90 15.78 -7.28
N LYS A 115 -38.13 16.59 -6.55
CA LYS A 115 -38.46 17.10 -5.23
C LYS A 115 -39.76 17.91 -5.37
N SER A 116 -40.91 17.24 -5.42
CA SER A 116 -42.18 18.00 -5.40
C SER A 116 -43.38 17.28 -4.79
N GLU A 117 -43.25 16.10 -4.16
CA GLU A 117 -44.40 15.46 -3.49
C GLU A 117 -44.03 14.79 -2.17
N GLN A 118 -43.17 15.39 -1.36
CA GLN A 118 -43.22 15.15 0.09
C GLN A 118 -44.30 16.06 0.66
N GLY A 119 -45.55 15.62 0.56
CA GLY A 119 -46.63 16.16 1.38
C GLY A 119 -46.28 16.06 2.87
N PRO A 120 -46.89 16.89 3.73
CA PRO A 120 -46.69 16.81 5.17
C PRO A 120 -47.10 15.41 5.64
N ILE A 121 -46.09 14.56 5.88
CA ILE A 121 -46.30 13.28 6.55
C ILE A 121 -46.86 13.65 7.91
N ARG A 122 -48.19 13.48 8.08
CA ARG A 122 -48.82 13.38 9.38
C ARG A 122 -48.09 12.26 10.09
N GLN A 123 -47.16 12.61 10.97
CA GLN A 123 -46.55 11.68 11.89
C GLN A 123 -47.70 11.17 12.76
N ALA A 124 -48.27 10.02 12.39
CA ALA A 124 -49.09 9.25 13.28
C ALA A 124 -48.23 9.02 14.52
N LYS A 125 -48.65 9.64 15.63
CA LYS A 125 -48.01 9.52 16.93
C LYS A 125 -48.20 8.07 17.36
N VAL A 126 -47.32 7.18 16.91
CA VAL A 126 -47.29 5.79 17.33
C VAL A 126 -46.95 5.82 18.82
N PRO A 127 -47.84 5.37 19.71
CA PRO A 127 -47.50 5.25 21.12
C PRO A 127 -46.38 4.22 21.21
N VAL A 128 -45.20 4.68 21.63
CA VAL A 128 -44.05 3.82 21.90
C VAL A 128 -44.44 2.89 23.05
N ALA A 129 -44.82 1.66 22.70
CA ALA A 129 -44.92 0.59 23.66
C ALA A 129 -43.51 0.33 24.18
N ASN A 130 -43.33 0.58 25.48
CA ASN A 130 -42.12 0.24 26.25
C ASN A 130 -42.01 -1.30 26.35
N GLY A 131 -41.66 -1.95 25.25
CA GLY A 131 -41.26 -3.36 25.22
C GLY A 131 -39.75 -3.45 25.35
N GLU A 132 -39.26 -4.48 26.03
CA GLU A 132 -37.86 -4.79 26.43
C GLU A 132 -36.86 -5.00 25.26
N GLY A 133 -37.03 -4.29 24.15
CA GLY A 133 -36.10 -4.15 23.03
C GLY A 133 -35.70 -2.69 22.82
N ALA A 134 -35.50 -1.95 23.92
CA ALA A 134 -35.14 -0.54 23.92
C ALA A 134 -33.82 -0.34 23.16
N LEU A 135 -33.92 0.02 21.88
CA LEU A 135 -32.82 0.60 21.13
C LEU A 135 -32.24 1.72 22.02
N PRO A 136 -30.93 1.70 22.35
CA PRO A 136 -30.36 2.73 23.16
C PRO A 136 -30.56 4.06 22.43
N ALA A 137 -31.56 4.83 22.88
CA ALA A 137 -31.89 6.15 22.39
C ALA A 137 -30.84 7.16 22.88
N ARG A 138 -29.57 6.78 22.83
CA ARG A 138 -28.45 7.67 23.07
C ARG A 138 -28.36 8.55 21.83
N ARG A 139 -29.17 9.60 21.82
CA ARG A 139 -28.99 10.70 20.87
C ARG A 139 -27.62 11.28 21.15
N HIS A 140 -26.68 11.00 20.24
CA HIS A 140 -25.39 11.67 20.25
C HIS A 140 -25.62 13.17 20.28
N THR A 141 -24.94 13.86 21.18
CA THR A 141 -25.06 15.31 21.26
C THR A 141 -24.55 15.94 19.98
N GLU A 142 -25.04 17.13 19.63
CA GLU A 142 -24.60 17.89 18.45
C GLU A 142 -23.06 18.02 18.42
N GLU A 143 -22.47 18.19 19.61
CA GLU A 143 -21.03 18.24 19.87
C GLU A 143 -20.31 16.93 19.47
N GLU A 144 -20.88 15.79 19.86
CA GLU A 144 -20.33 14.46 19.56
C GLU A 144 -20.45 14.15 18.07
N LEU A 145 -21.58 14.50 17.43
CA LEU A 145 -21.75 14.44 15.97
C LEU A 145 -20.75 15.33 15.22
N ARG A 146 -20.45 16.52 15.77
CA ARG A 146 -19.44 17.41 15.19
C ARG A 146 -18.04 16.80 15.31
N ARG A 147 -17.74 16.11 16.43
CA ARG A 147 -16.48 15.35 16.59
C ARG A 147 -16.38 14.17 15.63
N PHE A 148 -17.47 13.45 15.36
CA PHE A 148 -17.46 12.39 14.35
C PHE A 148 -17.22 12.96 12.95
N ARG A 149 -17.90 14.04 12.57
CA ARG A 149 -17.66 14.70 11.27
C ARG A 149 -16.26 15.28 11.16
N LEU A 150 -15.72 15.89 12.21
CA LEU A 150 -14.34 16.36 12.21
C LEU A 150 -13.35 15.20 12.08
N GLY A 151 -13.55 14.12 12.84
CA GLY A 151 -12.71 12.92 12.79
C GLY A 151 -12.78 12.18 11.45
N GLU A 152 -13.94 12.19 10.78
CA GLU A 152 -14.11 11.64 9.44
C GLU A 152 -13.53 12.56 8.35
N SER A 153 -13.66 13.89 8.52
CA SER A 153 -13.18 14.88 7.54
C SER A 153 -11.66 15.06 7.55
N ASN A 154 -10.99 14.76 8.66
CA ASN A 154 -9.53 14.87 8.76
C ASN A 154 -8.88 13.57 9.26
N PRO A 155 -8.75 12.54 8.40
CA PRO A 155 -8.06 11.31 8.75
C PRO A 155 -6.57 11.53 9.08
N ALA A 156 -6.02 12.73 8.86
CA ALA A 156 -4.65 13.10 9.19
C ALA A 156 -4.42 13.41 10.69
N ASP A 157 -5.47 13.76 11.45
CA ASP A 157 -5.34 14.12 12.88
C ASP A 157 -5.55 12.94 13.83
N LEU A 158 -5.85 11.74 13.30
CA LEU A 158 -5.88 10.54 14.14
C LEU A 158 -4.47 10.31 14.71
N PRO A 159 -4.31 10.25 16.04
CA PRO A 159 -2.99 10.12 16.65
C PRO A 159 -2.30 8.90 16.04
N ALA A 160 -1.05 9.04 15.59
CA ALA A 160 -0.30 7.99 14.89
C ALA A 160 -0.33 6.63 15.62
N ALA A 161 -0.46 6.65 16.95
CA ALA A 161 -0.64 5.47 17.79
C ALA A 161 -1.94 4.67 17.50
N GLN A 162 -3.03 5.32 17.11
CA GLN A 162 -4.27 4.64 16.69
C GLN A 162 -4.18 4.12 15.25
N LEU A 163 -3.52 4.86 14.35
CA LEU A 163 -3.25 4.36 13.00
C LEU A 163 -2.42 3.08 13.01
N ALA A 164 -1.38 3.03 13.85
CA ALA A 164 -0.52 1.85 14.00
C ALA A 164 -1.25 0.60 14.50
N LYS A 165 -2.37 0.76 15.22
CA LYS A 165 -3.20 -0.38 15.66
C LYS A 165 -4.08 -0.92 14.54
N LEU A 166 -4.45 -0.07 13.58
CA LEU A 166 -5.33 -0.43 12.46
C LEU A 166 -4.56 -1.04 11.27
N THR A 167 -3.30 -0.68 11.09
CA THR A 167 -2.46 -1.24 10.02
C THR A 167 -1.94 -2.63 10.41
N ALA A 168 -2.01 -3.58 9.48
CA ALA A 168 -1.36 -4.88 9.65
C ALA A 168 0.10 -4.68 10.00
N ALA A 169 0.58 -5.36 11.05
CA ALA A 169 1.92 -5.16 11.51
C ALA A 169 2.91 -5.63 10.44
N TRP A 170 3.88 -4.79 10.10
CA TRP A 170 4.81 -5.02 9.00
C TRP A 170 5.54 -6.37 9.10
N TRP A 171 5.79 -6.85 10.33
CA TRP A 171 6.40 -8.14 10.61
C TRP A 171 5.55 -9.35 10.22
N VAL A 172 4.25 -9.19 9.97
CA VAL A 172 3.38 -10.24 9.39
C VAL A 172 3.42 -10.18 7.86
N ILE A 173 3.45 -8.97 7.30
CA ILE A 173 3.41 -8.73 5.86
C ILE A 173 4.74 -9.15 5.21
N ALA A 174 5.86 -8.74 5.79
CA ALA A 174 7.21 -9.01 5.29
C ALA A 174 7.52 -10.50 5.07
N PRO A 175 7.29 -11.41 6.05
CA PRO A 175 7.56 -12.83 5.84
C PRO A 175 6.66 -13.42 4.75
N LEU A 176 5.42 -12.93 4.60
CA LEU A 176 4.51 -13.42 3.57
C LEU A 176 5.01 -13.09 2.16
N TYR A 177 5.56 -11.89 1.94
CA TYR A 177 6.26 -11.57 0.68
C TYR A 177 7.50 -12.43 0.50
N ALA A 178 8.29 -12.62 1.58
CA ALA A 178 9.52 -13.40 1.52
C ALA A 178 9.25 -14.84 1.09
N VAL A 179 8.16 -15.47 1.55
CA VAL A 179 7.77 -16.82 1.13
C VAL A 179 7.56 -16.90 -0.38
N GLY A 180 6.86 -15.92 -0.98
CA GLY A 180 6.67 -15.87 -2.43
C GLY A 180 7.98 -15.75 -3.20
N VAL A 181 8.86 -14.84 -2.76
CA VAL A 181 10.17 -14.62 -3.38
C VAL A 181 11.09 -15.84 -3.24
N VAL A 182 11.09 -16.48 -2.07
CA VAL A 182 11.86 -17.71 -1.84
C VAL A 182 11.34 -18.85 -2.70
N GLY A 183 10.02 -19.01 -2.85
CA GLY A 183 9.42 -19.99 -3.76
C GLY A 183 9.86 -19.80 -5.21
N LEU A 184 9.92 -18.54 -5.67
CA LEU A 184 10.42 -18.18 -7.00
C LEU A 184 11.91 -18.52 -7.16
N ILE A 185 12.76 -18.08 -6.22
CA ILE A 185 14.21 -18.34 -6.25
C ILE A 185 14.50 -19.84 -6.23
N LEU A 186 13.79 -20.60 -5.40
CA LEU A 186 14.00 -22.04 -5.27
C LEU A 186 13.63 -22.77 -6.56
N SER A 187 12.49 -22.41 -7.18
CA SER A 187 12.05 -23.00 -8.45
C SER A 187 13.07 -22.75 -9.55
N PHE A 188 13.56 -21.51 -9.67
CA PHE A 188 14.58 -21.15 -10.67
C PHE A 188 15.93 -21.82 -10.38
N SER A 189 16.32 -21.92 -9.10
CA SER A 189 17.58 -22.57 -8.70
C SER A 189 17.56 -24.07 -9.02
N MET A 190 16.44 -24.76 -8.79
CA MET A 190 16.31 -26.18 -9.14
C MET A 190 16.39 -26.41 -10.65
N GLU A 191 15.80 -25.52 -11.44
CA GLU A 191 15.91 -25.58 -12.89
C GLU A 191 17.35 -25.35 -13.37
N GLN A 192 18.05 -24.36 -12.80
CA GLN A 192 19.46 -24.11 -13.12
C GLN A 192 20.36 -25.28 -12.72
N GLN A 193 20.09 -25.92 -11.59
CA GLN A 193 20.80 -27.14 -11.18
C GLN A 193 20.54 -28.30 -12.16
N ALA A 194 19.31 -28.47 -12.63
CA ALA A 194 18.99 -29.49 -13.63
C ALA A 194 19.72 -29.27 -14.96
N LYS A 195 19.86 -28.00 -15.41
CA LYS A 195 20.58 -27.64 -16.64
C LYS A 195 22.10 -27.82 -16.52
N THR A 196 22.66 -27.49 -15.36
CA THR A 196 24.12 -27.53 -15.14
C THR A 196 24.64 -28.94 -14.80
N GLN A 197 23.83 -29.79 -14.16
CA GLN A 197 24.24 -31.13 -13.75
C GLN A 197 23.78 -32.24 -14.72
N MET A 198 23.75 -31.97 -16.02
CA MET A 198 23.31 -32.94 -17.05
C MET A 198 24.16 -34.22 -17.15
N THR A 199 25.20 -34.40 -16.35
CA THR A 199 26.07 -35.60 -16.36
C THR A 199 25.83 -36.56 -15.18
N GLY A 200 24.59 -36.67 -14.69
CA GLY A 200 24.29 -37.52 -13.53
C GLY A 200 22.84 -37.99 -13.37
N THR A 201 22.52 -38.51 -12.18
CA THR A 201 21.18 -39.00 -11.81
C THR A 201 20.09 -37.95 -11.95
N LEU A 202 20.44 -36.66 -11.80
CA LEU A 202 19.55 -35.52 -12.04
C LEU A 202 19.10 -35.40 -13.50
N ALA A 203 19.94 -35.77 -14.47
CA ALA A 203 19.55 -35.77 -15.89
C ALA A 203 18.42 -36.78 -16.16
N ARG A 204 18.47 -37.96 -15.51
CA ARG A 204 17.38 -38.95 -15.58
C ARG A 204 16.09 -38.45 -14.94
N LEU A 205 16.21 -37.59 -13.91
CA LEU A 205 15.06 -36.98 -13.27
C LEU A 205 14.43 -35.89 -14.16
N ALA A 206 15.26 -35.11 -14.85
CA ALA A 206 14.82 -34.08 -15.79
C ALA A 206 14.13 -34.64 -17.04
N LEU A 207 14.47 -35.88 -17.45
CA LEU A 207 13.81 -36.58 -18.56
C LEU A 207 12.46 -37.21 -18.19
N ARG A 208 12.02 -37.13 -16.93
CA ARG A 208 10.69 -37.62 -16.58
C ARG A 208 9.61 -36.73 -17.20
N PRO A 209 8.52 -37.30 -17.73
CA PRO A 209 7.43 -36.51 -18.30
C PRO A 209 6.82 -35.52 -17.30
N ASN A 210 6.92 -35.80 -16.00
CA ASN A 210 6.41 -34.95 -14.93
C ASN A 210 7.45 -33.96 -14.37
N ALA A 211 8.69 -33.92 -14.89
CA ALA A 211 9.75 -33.04 -14.43
C ALA A 211 9.33 -31.56 -14.25
N PRO A 212 8.61 -30.91 -15.20
CA PRO A 212 8.16 -29.53 -15.03
C PRO A 212 7.27 -29.33 -13.79
N GLN A 213 6.46 -30.32 -13.42
CA GLN A 213 5.62 -30.25 -12.22
C GLN A 213 6.45 -30.16 -10.93
N TRP A 214 7.59 -30.85 -10.87
CA TRP A 214 8.49 -30.80 -9.70
C TRP A 214 9.15 -29.43 -9.56
N PHE A 215 9.56 -28.81 -10.68
CA PHE A 215 10.16 -27.47 -10.65
C PHE A 215 9.13 -26.37 -10.37
N PHE A 216 7.88 -26.56 -10.81
CA PHE A 216 6.79 -25.63 -10.54
C PHE A 216 6.22 -25.74 -9.12
N SER A 217 6.40 -26.88 -8.44
CA SER A 217 5.80 -27.14 -7.12
C SER A 217 6.16 -26.09 -6.04
N PRO A 218 7.43 -25.68 -5.85
CA PRO A 218 7.76 -24.67 -4.84
C PRO A 218 7.14 -23.30 -5.14
N LEU A 219 7.06 -22.92 -6.43
CA LEU A 219 6.41 -21.69 -6.88
C LEU A 219 4.90 -21.72 -6.56
N ALA A 220 4.24 -22.83 -6.88
CA ALA A 220 2.81 -23.04 -6.63
C ALA A 220 2.50 -23.02 -5.12
N VAL A 221 3.29 -23.73 -4.31
CA VAL A 221 3.13 -23.74 -2.84
C VAL A 221 3.36 -22.35 -2.26
N GLY A 222 4.43 -21.66 -2.67
CA GLY A 222 4.72 -20.29 -2.21
C GLY A 222 3.60 -19.31 -2.55
N SER A 223 3.08 -19.38 -3.78
CA SER A 223 1.96 -18.55 -4.25
C SER A 223 0.65 -18.87 -3.52
N GLY A 224 0.39 -20.15 -3.23
CA GLY A 224 -0.76 -20.59 -2.43
C GLY A 224 -0.73 -20.04 -1.00
N ILE A 225 0.43 -20.08 -0.34
CA ILE A 225 0.61 -19.48 0.99
C ILE A 225 0.38 -17.96 0.95
N MET A 226 0.90 -17.28 -0.08
CA MET A 226 0.63 -15.84 -0.28
C MET A 226 -0.87 -15.54 -0.42
N LEU A 227 -1.60 -16.32 -1.22
CA LEU A 227 -3.04 -16.13 -1.43
C LEU A 227 -3.85 -16.37 -0.15
N LEU A 228 -3.52 -17.42 0.61
CA LEU A 228 -4.16 -17.68 1.91
C LEU A 228 -3.92 -16.54 2.89
N GLY A 229 -2.68 -16.05 2.98
CA GLY A 229 -2.36 -14.91 3.83
C GLY A 229 -3.01 -13.61 3.35
N ALA A 230 -3.11 -13.38 2.03
CA ALA A 230 -3.81 -12.24 1.46
C ALA A 230 -5.32 -12.27 1.79
N GLY A 231 -5.98 -13.42 1.64
CA GLY A 231 -7.38 -13.61 2.01
C GLY A 231 -7.63 -13.38 3.50
N TRP A 232 -6.74 -13.89 4.35
CA TRP A 232 -6.79 -13.65 5.80
C TRP A 232 -6.65 -12.16 6.15
N ILE A 233 -5.71 -11.45 5.52
CA ILE A 233 -5.50 -10.01 5.73
C ILE A 233 -6.71 -9.20 5.25
N ALA A 234 -7.25 -9.52 4.08
CA ALA A 234 -8.43 -8.88 3.52
C ALA A 234 -9.65 -9.03 4.44
N TRP A 235 -9.83 -10.21 5.03
CA TRP A 235 -10.94 -10.48 5.95
C TRP A 235 -10.77 -9.77 7.30
N LYS A 236 -9.61 -9.88 7.94
CA LYS A 236 -9.41 -9.35 9.30
C LYS A 236 -9.24 -7.83 9.35
N ARG A 237 -8.73 -7.21 8.28
CA ARG A 237 -8.29 -5.80 8.30
C ARG A 237 -8.59 -5.09 6.97
N THR A 238 -9.79 -4.49 6.89
CA THR A 238 -10.26 -3.72 5.71
C THR A 238 -9.28 -2.61 5.30
N ARG A 239 -8.62 -1.93 6.25
CA ARG A 239 -7.66 -0.85 5.93
C ARG A 239 -6.38 -1.35 5.25
N SER A 240 -6.05 -2.65 5.37
CA SER A 240 -4.91 -3.27 4.67
C SER A 240 -5.31 -4.01 3.38
N ALA A 241 -6.53 -3.79 2.88
CA ALA A 241 -7.00 -4.39 1.63
C ALA A 241 -6.07 -4.10 0.44
N HIS A 242 -5.37 -2.96 0.42
CA HIS A 242 -4.37 -2.65 -0.60
C HIS A 242 -3.22 -3.66 -0.65
N HIS A 243 -2.67 -4.05 0.52
CA HIS A 243 -1.60 -5.04 0.57
C HIS A 243 -2.11 -6.43 0.19
N ALA A 244 -3.30 -6.81 0.64
CA ALA A 244 -3.92 -8.05 0.22
C ALA A 244 -4.11 -8.10 -1.31
N GLY A 245 -4.65 -7.03 -1.91
CA GLY A 245 -4.81 -6.93 -3.35
C GLY A 245 -3.48 -7.03 -4.10
N PHE A 246 -2.44 -6.34 -3.66
CA PHE A 246 -1.12 -6.43 -4.27
C PHE A 246 -0.49 -7.83 -4.15
N MET A 247 -0.64 -8.49 -3.00
CA MET A 247 -0.20 -9.87 -2.81
C MET A 247 -0.91 -10.84 -3.75
N THR A 248 -2.23 -10.68 -3.91
CA THR A 248 -3.02 -11.48 -4.83
C THR A 248 -2.56 -11.29 -6.27
N ILE A 249 -2.31 -10.05 -6.70
CA ILE A 249 -1.78 -9.75 -8.03
C ILE A 249 -0.43 -10.44 -8.23
N LEU A 250 0.51 -10.31 -7.29
CA LEU A 250 1.81 -10.98 -7.39
C LEU A 250 1.71 -12.49 -7.46
N ALA A 251 0.87 -13.11 -6.62
CA ALA A 251 0.69 -14.55 -6.63
C ALA A 251 0.10 -15.03 -7.96
N ILE A 252 -0.89 -14.32 -8.53
CA ILE A 252 -1.44 -14.62 -9.85
C ILE A 252 -0.37 -14.47 -10.93
N LEU A 253 0.44 -13.41 -10.89
CA LEU A 253 1.53 -13.22 -11.86
C LEU A 253 2.57 -14.34 -11.76
N PHE A 254 3.00 -14.73 -10.56
CA PHE A 254 3.94 -15.84 -10.37
C PHE A 254 3.38 -17.16 -10.88
N VAL A 255 2.13 -17.47 -10.58
CA VAL A 255 1.47 -18.69 -11.08
C VAL A 255 1.34 -18.64 -12.59
N THR A 256 0.86 -17.53 -13.15
CA THR A 256 0.64 -17.38 -14.60
C THR A 256 1.95 -17.49 -15.36
N PHE A 257 2.95 -16.66 -15.04
CA PHE A 257 4.26 -16.72 -15.67
C PHE A 257 4.98 -18.04 -15.41
N GLY A 258 4.80 -18.64 -14.24
CA GLY A 258 5.30 -19.98 -13.94
C GLY A 258 4.69 -21.04 -14.87
N ILE A 259 3.37 -21.01 -15.08
CA ILE A 259 2.70 -21.92 -16.01
C ILE A 259 3.25 -21.70 -17.44
N LEU A 260 3.33 -20.45 -17.89
CA LEU A 260 3.85 -20.13 -19.22
C LEU A 260 5.32 -20.61 -19.38
N HIS A 261 6.13 -20.48 -18.33
CA HIS A 261 7.54 -20.85 -18.37
C HIS A 261 7.76 -22.37 -18.33
N PHE A 262 7.04 -23.09 -17.47
CA PHE A 262 7.26 -24.53 -17.26
C PHE A 262 6.45 -25.43 -18.19
N PHE A 263 5.39 -24.93 -18.82
CA PHE A 263 4.50 -25.72 -19.70
C PHE A 263 4.36 -25.06 -21.08
N PRO A 264 5.44 -24.98 -21.87
CA PRO A 264 5.40 -24.35 -23.19
C PRO A 264 4.41 -25.02 -24.16
N GLU A 265 4.08 -26.30 -23.94
CA GLU A 265 3.09 -27.05 -24.72
C GLU A 265 1.69 -26.42 -24.69
N LEU A 266 1.36 -25.67 -23.62
CA LEU A 266 0.06 -25.00 -23.49
C LEU A 266 -0.10 -23.80 -24.45
N HIS A 267 0.98 -23.34 -25.09
CA HIS A 267 0.95 -22.14 -25.93
C HIS A 267 0.62 -22.39 -27.40
N GLY A 268 0.37 -23.64 -27.79
CA GLY A 268 0.12 -24.00 -29.18
C GLY A 268 1.39 -23.92 -30.01
N SER A 269 2.10 -25.05 -30.07
CA SER A 269 3.12 -25.32 -31.10
C SER A 269 2.47 -25.65 -32.44
#